data_AF-A0A957T578-F1
#
_entry.id   AF-A0A957T578-F1
#
_cell.length_a   1.000
_cell.length_b   1.000
_cell.length_c   1.000
_cell.angle_alpha   90.00
_cell.angle_beta   90.00
_cell.angle_gamma   90.00
#
_symmetry.space_group_name_H-M   'P 1'
#
loop_
_entity.id
_entity.type
_entity.pdbx_description
1 polymer ?
#
loop_
_entity_poly.entity_id
_entity_poly.type
_entity_poly.pdbx_seq_one_letter_code
_entity_poly.pdbx_strand_id
1 'polypeptide(L)'
;LAKPVLATVTIFAFMGSWNEFFRPLIYLGNQDQYTLSLGLRVFVEAHRAEWGRMMAASTMMVMPVILIFFLAQQHFVQGITLTGIKG
;
A
#
# COMPACT_ATOMS: atom_id res chain seq x y z
N LEU A 1 13.90 -22.45 3.96
CA LEU A 1 14.54 -21.44 4.84
C LEU A 1 14.27 -20.01 4.38
N ALA A 2 14.44 -19.64 3.09
CA ALA A 2 14.24 -18.25 2.64
C ALA A 2 12.79 -17.81 2.33
N LYS A 3 11.84 -18.73 2.09
CA LYS A 3 10.44 -18.39 1.71
C LYS A 3 9.72 -17.41 2.65
N PRO A 4 9.73 -17.59 3.99
CA PRO A 4 9.05 -16.65 4.89
C PRO A 4 9.71 -15.27 4.94
N VAL A 5 11.05 -15.20 4.81
CA VAL A 5 11.80 -13.93 4.78
C VAL A 5 11.52 -13.14 3.50
N LEU A 6 11.47 -13.82 2.35
CA LEU A 6 11.11 -13.19 1.09
C LEU A 6 9.67 -12.66 1.13
N ALA A 7 8.74 -13.43 1.71
CA ALA A 7 7.35 -13.00 1.87
C ALA A 7 7.23 -11.70 2.69
N THR A 8 7.88 -11.61 3.85
CA THR A 8 7.86 -10.38 4.67
C THR A 8 8.50 -9.20 3.95
N VAL A 9 9.67 -9.37 3.32
CA VAL A 9 10.33 -8.29 2.56
C VAL A 9 9.44 -7.80 1.41
N THR A 10 8.80 -8.70 0.66
CA THR A 10 7.88 -8.33 -0.43
C THR A 10 6.68 -7.55 0.10
N ILE A 11 6.10 -7.94 1.23
CA ILE A 11 4.96 -7.23 1.83
C ILE A 11 5.37 -5.82 2.28
N PHE A 12 6.48 -5.69 3.00
CA PHE A 12 6.97 -4.38 3.45
C PHE A 12 7.35 -3.47 2.28
N ALA A 13 8.03 -4.00 1.26
CA ALA A 13 8.38 -3.26 0.05
C ALA A 13 7.13 -2.83 -0.74
N PHE A 14 6.13 -3.70 -0.85
CA PHE A 14 4.85 -3.36 -1.46
C PHE A 14 4.16 -2.24 -0.68
N MET A 15 4.00 -2.37 0.64
CA MET A 15 3.37 -1.35 1.47
C MET A 15 4.07 0.02 1.36
N GLY A 16 5.40 0.02 1.35
CA GLY A 16 6.21 1.22 1.20
C GLY A 16 6.00 1.89 -0.16
N SER A 17 6.11 1.13 -1.24
CA SER A 17 5.91 1.65 -2.60
C SER A 17 4.45 2.05 -2.88
N TRP A 18 3.48 1.35 -2.29
CA TRP A 18 2.05 1.60 -2.49
C TRP A 18 1.59 2.92 -1.84
N ASN A 19 2.13 3.25 -0.66
CA ASN A 19 1.84 4.53 0.02
C ASN A 19 2.79 5.66 -0.41
N GLU A 20 3.72 5.40 -1.33
CA GLU A 20 4.71 6.36 -1.77
C GLU A 20 4.03 7.49 -2.56
N PHE A 21 3.95 8.67 -1.96
CA PHE A 21 3.29 9.84 -2.55
C PHE A 21 4.30 10.91 -3.02
N PHE A 22 5.31 11.21 -2.21
CA PHE A 22 6.23 12.32 -2.47
C PHE A 22 7.20 12.06 -3.62
N ARG A 23 7.74 10.84 -3.75
CA ARG A 23 8.65 10.48 -4.85
C ARG A 23 7.95 10.62 -6.21
N PRO A 24 6.78 10.01 -6.46
CA PRO A 24 6.04 10.22 -7.70
C PRO A 24 5.74 11.70 -7.97
N LEU A 25 5.33 12.46 -6.95
CA LEU A 25 4.98 13.88 -7.10
C LEU A 25 6.16 14.74 -7.57
N ILE A 26 7.38 14.45 -7.11
CA ILE A 26 8.58 15.24 -7.45
C ILE A 26 9.17 14.81 -8.80
N TYR A 27 9.10 13.52 -9.14
CA TYR A 27 9.77 12.98 -10.33
C TYR A 27 8.88 12.86 -11.57
N LEU A 28 7.56 12.81 -11.42
CA LEU A 28 6.63 12.59 -12.54
C LEU A 28 6.00 13.91 -13.00
N GLY A 29 6.33 14.32 -14.23
CA GLY A 29 5.70 15.46 -14.90
C GLY A 29 4.48 15.10 -15.76
N ASN A 30 4.33 13.84 -16.17
CA ASN A 30 3.24 13.37 -17.04
C ASN A 30 2.17 12.60 -16.26
N GLN A 31 0.90 12.96 -16.50
CA GLN A 31 -0.27 12.41 -15.83
C GLN A 31 -0.48 10.91 -16.07
N ASP A 32 -0.04 10.39 -17.23
CA ASP A 32 -0.17 8.96 -17.59
C ASP A 32 0.71 8.03 -16.75
N GLN A 33 1.69 8.58 -16.04
CA GLN A 33 2.60 7.81 -15.18
C GLN A 33 2.25 7.93 -13.69
N TYR A 34 1.17 8.64 -13.36
CA TYR A 34 0.81 8.89 -11.97
C TYR A 34 0.55 7.58 -11.23
N THR A 35 1.22 7.41 -10.10
CA THR A 35 0.93 6.32 -9.18
C THR A 35 -0.49 6.48 -8.63
N LEU A 36 -1.08 5.37 -8.17
CA LEU A 36 -2.44 5.37 -7.65
C LEU A 36 -2.65 6.44 -6.56
N SER A 37 -1.64 6.66 -5.71
CA SER A 37 -1.62 7.69 -4.67
C SER A 37 -1.66 9.12 -5.22
N LEU A 38 -0.92 9.40 -6.30
CA LEU A 38 -0.90 10.71 -6.95
C LEU A 38 -2.18 10.95 -7.76
N GLY A 39 -2.63 9.94 -8.49
CA GLY A 39 -3.89 9.95 -9.23
C GLY A 39 -5.10 10.16 -8.32
N LEU A 40 -5.12 9.52 -7.13
CA LEU A 40 -6.17 9.75 -6.14
C LEU A 40 -6.19 11.20 -5.67
N ARG A 41 -5.04 11.81 -5.40
CA ARG A 41 -4.99 13.22 -4.98
C ARG A 41 -5.54 14.15 -6.05
N VAL A 42 -5.19 13.93 -7.31
CA VAL A 42 -5.74 14.67 -8.46
C VAL A 42 -7.24 14.44 -8.60
N PHE A 43 -7.70 13.21 -8.38
CA PHE A 43 -9.12 12.86 -8.41
C PHE A 43 -9.92 13.55 -7.29
N VAL A 44 -9.40 13.54 -6.07
CA VAL A 44 -9.94 14.23 -4.88
C VAL A 44 -9.99 15.75 -5.11
N GLU A 45 -8.94 16.32 -5.71
CA GLU A 45 -8.87 17.72 -6.12
C GLU A 45 -9.91 18.08 -7.19
N ALA A 46 -10.12 17.20 -8.18
CA ALA A 46 -11.10 17.40 -9.25
C ALA A 46 -12.55 17.20 -8.80
N HIS A 47 -12.79 16.37 -7.78
CA HIS A 47 -14.13 15.99 -7.31
C HIS A 47 -14.42 16.50 -5.89
N ARG A 48 -13.84 17.65 -5.49
CA ARG A 48 -13.94 18.24 -4.13
C ARG A 48 -15.35 18.35 -3.53
N ALA A 49 -16.42 18.29 -4.34
CA ALA A 49 -17.82 18.35 -3.90
C ALA A 49 -18.55 16.99 -3.92
N GLU A 50 -17.93 15.92 -4.44
CA GLU A 50 -18.54 14.59 -4.58
C GLU A 50 -17.95 13.61 -3.57
N TRP A 51 -18.32 13.79 -2.30
CA TRP A 51 -17.88 12.97 -1.18
C TRP A 51 -18.04 11.47 -1.40
N GLY A 52 -19.11 11.04 -2.08
CA GLY A 52 -19.33 9.63 -2.42
C GLY A 52 -18.23 9.05 -3.32
N ARG A 53 -17.80 9.79 -4.35
CA ARG A 53 -16.72 9.35 -5.25
C ARG A 53 -15.37 9.38 -4.56
N MET A 54 -15.13 10.38 -3.71
CA MET A 54 -13.90 10.48 -2.91
C MET A 54 -13.76 9.32 -1.91
N MET A 55 -14.85 8.94 -1.24
CA MET A 55 -14.87 7.81 -0.31
C MET A 55 -14.68 6.49 -1.05
N ALA A 56 -15.35 6.28 -2.20
CA ALA A 56 -15.17 5.09 -3.02
C ALA A 56 -13.72 4.91 -3.49
N ALA A 57 -13.08 6.00 -3.94
CA ALA A 57 -11.69 5.98 -4.37
C ALA A 57 -10.71 5.74 -3.20
N SER A 58 -10.98 6.31 -2.03
CA SER A 58 -10.22 6.04 -0.80
C SER A 58 -10.34 4.57 -0.36
N THR A 59 -11.54 4.00 -0.39
CA THR A 59 -11.77 2.57 -0.07
C THR A 59 -11.04 1.67 -1.05
N MET A 60 -11.05 1.98 -2.35
CA MET A 60 -10.32 1.23 -3.37
C MET A 60 -8.80 1.25 -3.12
N MET A 61 -8.25 2.36 -2.64
CA MET A 61 -6.82 2.47 -2.30
C MET A 61 -6.43 1.64 -1.08
N VAL A 62 -7.33 1.49 -0.10
CA VAL A 62 -7.12 0.68 1.12
C VAL A 62 -7.34 -0.82 0.90
N MET A 63 -8.24 -1.19 -0.02
CA MET A 63 -8.58 -2.58 -0.33
C MET A 63 -7.37 -3.53 -0.56
N PRO A 64 -6.36 -3.19 -1.39
CA PRO A 64 -5.20 -4.07 -1.59
C PRO A 64 -4.34 -4.23 -0.34
N VAL A 65 -4.27 -3.22 0.53
CA VAL A 65 -3.56 -3.32 1.82
C VAL A 65 -4.27 -4.32 2.73
N ILE A 66 -5.61 -4.29 2.75
CA ILE A 66 -6.43 -5.27 3.50
C ILE A 66 -6.23 -6.68 2.94
N LEU A 67 -6.28 -6.85 1.61
CA LEU A 67 -6.03 -8.14 0.96
C LEU A 67 -4.66 -8.72 1.34
N ILE A 68 -3.62 -7.89 1.26
CA ILE A 68 -2.27 -8.30 1.64
C ILE A 68 -2.21 -8.65 3.12
N PHE A 69 -2.87 -7.88 3.99
CA PHE A 69 -2.93 -8.19 5.41
C PHE A 69 -3.52 -9.59 5.68
N PHE A 70 -4.62 -9.96 5.00
CA PHE A 70 -5.20 -11.29 5.13
C PHE A 70 -4.28 -12.40 4.60
N LEU A 71 -3.63 -12.19 3.46
CA LEU A 71 -2.65 -13.15 2.92
C LEU A 71 -1.42 -13.29 3.82
N ALA A 72 -1.03 -12.18 4.45
CA ALA A 72 0.15 -12.07 5.26
C ALA A 72 -0.06 -12.50 6.71
N GLN A 73 -1.29 -12.54 7.24
CA GLN A 73 -1.59 -12.92 8.64
C GLN A 73 -0.88 -14.23 9.05
N GLN A 74 -0.96 -15.26 8.22
CA GLN A 74 -0.31 -16.55 8.48
C GLN A 74 1.23 -16.47 8.48
N HIS A 75 1.83 -15.60 7.65
CA HIS A 75 3.29 -15.42 7.56
C HIS A 75 3.83 -14.45 8.62
N PHE A 76 3.07 -13.41 8.98
CA PHE A 76 3.40 -12.48 10.05
C PHE A 76 3.34 -13.16 11.42
N VAL A 77 2.34 -14.02 11.66
CA VAL A 77 2.27 -14.80 12.91
C VAL A 77 3.51 -15.69 13.04
N GLN A 78 3.93 -16.37 11.96
CA GLN A 78 5.16 -17.18 11.97
C GLN A 78 6.45 -16.34 12.13
N GLY A 79 6.51 -15.16 11.48
CA GLY A 79 7.64 -14.24 11.57
C GLY A 79 7.80 -13.60 12.97
N ILE A 80 6.71 -13.16 13.59
CA ILE A 80 6.69 -12.60 14.94
C ILE A 80 7.08 -13.69 15.97
N THR A 81 6.62 -14.93 15.78
CA THR A 81 7.05 -16.04 16.66
C THR A 81 8.54 -16.34 16.55
N LEU A 82 9.16 -16.16 15.37
CA LEU A 82 10.61 -16.32 15.19
C LEU A 82 11.40 -15.20 15.88
N THR A 83 10.90 -13.97 15.90
CA THR A 83 11.50 -12.87 16.70
C THR A 83 11.17 -12.94 18.19
N GLY A 84 10.20 -13.78 18.57
CA GLY A 84 9.73 -13.99 19.95
C GLY A 84 10.33 -15.22 20.65
N ILE A 85 11.19 -16.01 19.99
CA ILE A 85 11.97 -17.04 20.68
C ILE A 85 13.08 -16.36 21.49
N LYS A 86 12.69 -16.03 22.73
CA LYS A 86 13.43 -16.15 23.98
C LYS A 86 14.91 -15.76 24.00
N GLY A 87 15.18 -14.65 24.69
CA GLY A 87 15.99 -14.79 25.91
C GLY A 87 15.25 -15.60 26.97
#